data_AF-A0A0F9GCX3-F1
#
_entry.id   AF-A0A0F9GCX3-F1
#
_cell.length_a   1.000
_cell.length_b   1.000
_cell.length_c   1.000
_cell.angle_alpha   90.00
_cell.angle_beta   90.00
_cell.angle_gamma   90.00
#
_symmetry.space_group_name_H-M   'P 1'
#
loop_
_entity.id
_entity.type
_entity.pdbx_description
1 polymer ?
#
loop_
_entity_poly.entity_id
_entity_poly.type
_entity_poly.pdbx_seq_one_letter_code
_entity_poly.pdbx_strand_id
1 'polypeptide(L)'
;MEINPETIRRLAFIKYFFQFAREQSKLPSPQNYLSILMFHDSVELFLHLSAESLGANLTNISFLGYFTKINKELKGIELSQKTSMDKLNRARVSLKHKGLYPNPDDIDYFRVSTQAFFEENCPIVFGIEFAEISLLNLIQDEEVRKDLENAQNEFENGHFKESLEKIAIAFHILLENYEKNKKVYELSPFRIGVDLDREMRLESSTYGYTDNRPSYYLIKTVQKIQEVLKIILLNIDYRKYLKFRLLTPDNVIYAKGVKFSTMWLSGRDKMDFKREDVEYCINFVIESALKLQEFDFEIDKKYFLYSFFS
;
A
#
# COMPACT_ATOMS: atom_id res chain seq x y z
N MET A 1 17.43 14.84 15.64
CA MET A 1 18.45 13.87 15.21
C MET A 1 17.87 13.22 13.97
N GLU A 2 18.49 13.37 12.81
CA GLU A 2 17.91 12.87 11.55
C GLU A 2 18.00 11.34 11.55
N ILE A 3 16.87 10.66 11.46
CA ILE A 3 16.82 9.20 11.47
C ILE A 3 17.42 8.70 10.16
N ASN A 4 18.31 7.72 10.23
CA ASN A 4 18.90 7.09 9.05
C ASN A 4 17.78 6.61 8.07
N PRO A 5 17.83 6.95 6.77
CA PRO A 5 16.86 6.50 5.78
C PRO A 5 16.61 4.98 5.78
N GLU A 6 17.65 4.18 6.06
CA GLU A 6 17.51 2.73 6.20
C GLU A 6 16.64 2.33 7.41
N THR A 7 16.83 3.00 8.54
CA THR A 7 16.01 2.82 9.75
C THR A 7 14.56 3.18 9.46
N ILE A 8 14.29 4.29 8.75
CA ILE A 8 12.93 4.68 8.35
C ILE A 8 12.30 3.62 7.44
N ARG A 9 13.04 3.08 6.46
CA ARG A 9 12.52 2.02 5.59
C ARG A 9 12.20 0.73 6.37
N ARG A 10 13.05 0.35 7.33
CA ARG A 10 12.79 -0.81 8.20
C ARG A 10 11.60 -0.59 9.13
N LEU A 11 11.43 0.62 9.67
CA LEU A 11 10.23 1.01 10.42
C LEU A 11 8.96 0.99 9.56
N ALA A 12 9.03 1.45 8.31
CA ALA A 12 7.93 1.37 7.37
C ALA A 12 7.55 -0.10 7.09
N PHE A 13 8.54 -0.97 6.93
CA PHE A 13 8.30 -2.40 6.77
C PHE A 13 7.63 -3.02 8.02
N ILE A 14 8.10 -2.68 9.22
CA ILE A 14 7.47 -3.12 10.48
C ILE A 14 6.01 -2.66 10.55
N LYS A 15 5.74 -1.39 10.23
CA LYS A 15 4.37 -0.83 10.22
C LYS A 15 3.48 -1.53 9.20
N TYR A 16 3.99 -1.76 7.97
CA TYR A 16 3.27 -2.50 6.95
C TYR A 16 2.95 -3.92 7.43
N PHE A 17 3.93 -4.62 8.00
CA PHE A 17 3.76 -5.99 8.47
C PHE A 17 2.75 -6.07 9.63
N PHE A 18 2.79 -5.11 10.56
CA PHE A 18 1.79 -4.97 11.62
C PHE A 18 0.38 -4.70 11.06
N GLN A 19 0.24 -3.80 10.07
CA GLN A 19 -1.06 -3.53 9.44
C GLN A 19 -1.61 -4.78 8.75
N PHE A 20 -0.75 -5.54 8.07
CA PHE A 20 -1.14 -6.81 7.48
C PHE A 20 -1.61 -7.81 8.56
N ALA A 21 -0.88 -7.93 9.68
CA ALA A 21 -1.30 -8.74 10.83
C ALA A 21 -2.67 -8.31 11.38
N ARG A 22 -2.91 -6.99 11.43
CA ARG A 22 -4.18 -6.39 11.87
C ARG A 22 -5.34 -6.79 10.97
N GLU A 23 -5.18 -6.75 9.66
CA GLU A 23 -6.23 -7.20 8.74
C GLU A 23 -6.41 -8.72 8.78
N GLN A 24 -5.31 -9.50 8.86
CA GLN A 24 -5.36 -10.94 9.06
C GLN A 24 -6.16 -11.33 10.32
N SER A 25 -6.03 -10.56 11.40
CA SER A 25 -6.73 -10.81 12.67
C SER A 25 -8.26 -10.73 12.56
N LYS A 26 -8.78 -10.01 11.54
CA LYS A 26 -10.22 -9.81 11.33
C LYS A 26 -10.86 -10.93 10.50
N LEU A 27 -10.05 -11.83 9.93
CA LEU A 27 -10.54 -12.94 9.14
C LEU A 27 -11.23 -13.99 10.02
N PRO A 28 -12.10 -14.85 9.47
CA PRO A 28 -12.69 -15.94 10.25
C PRO A 28 -11.64 -16.95 10.68
N SER A 29 -11.85 -17.58 11.84
CA SER A 29 -11.02 -18.71 12.26
C SER A 29 -11.10 -19.87 11.26
N PRO A 30 -9.98 -20.58 10.99
CA PRO A 30 -8.68 -20.48 11.67
C PRO A 30 -7.71 -19.46 11.05
N GLN A 31 -8.11 -18.70 10.02
CA GLN A 31 -7.19 -17.81 9.29
C GLN A 31 -6.63 -16.72 10.20
N ASN A 32 -7.44 -16.18 11.12
CA ASN A 32 -7.00 -15.18 12.09
C ASN A 32 -5.91 -15.66 13.06
N TYR A 33 -5.73 -16.97 13.27
CA TYR A 33 -4.67 -17.48 14.15
C TYR A 33 -3.27 -17.10 13.65
N LEU A 34 -3.09 -16.96 12.34
CA LEU A 34 -1.83 -16.51 11.75
C LEU A 34 -1.44 -15.11 12.21
N SER A 35 -2.40 -14.24 12.55
CA SER A 35 -2.12 -12.90 13.03
C SER A 35 -1.27 -12.88 14.30
N ILE A 36 -1.37 -13.90 15.17
CA ILE A 36 -0.54 -14.01 16.38
C ILE A 36 0.95 -14.15 16.02
N LEU A 37 1.26 -14.95 14.99
CA LEU A 37 2.63 -15.10 14.51
C LEU A 37 3.14 -13.76 13.98
N MET A 38 2.31 -13.09 13.17
CA MET A 38 2.68 -11.84 12.51
C MET A 38 2.82 -10.68 13.51
N PHE A 39 1.93 -10.56 14.50
CA PHE A 39 2.05 -9.59 15.58
C PHE A 39 3.35 -9.79 16.35
N HIS A 40 3.64 -11.04 16.75
CA HIS A 40 4.89 -11.36 17.45
C HIS A 40 6.11 -10.97 16.61
N ASP A 41 6.16 -11.38 15.35
CA ASP A 41 7.29 -11.14 14.47
C ASP A 41 7.46 -9.63 14.17
N SER A 42 6.36 -8.87 14.06
CA SER A 42 6.43 -7.40 13.93
C SER A 42 7.08 -6.73 15.14
N VAL A 43 6.74 -7.20 16.35
CA VAL A 43 7.31 -6.69 17.61
C VAL A 43 8.78 -7.11 17.72
N GLU A 44 9.12 -8.33 17.36
CA GLU A 44 10.50 -8.83 17.39
C GLU A 44 11.39 -8.05 16.42
N LEU A 45 10.92 -7.77 15.20
CA LEU A 45 11.64 -6.93 14.24
C LEU A 45 11.89 -5.51 14.79
N PHE A 46 10.89 -4.92 15.46
CA PHE A 46 11.04 -3.61 16.10
C PHE A 46 12.03 -3.64 17.26
N LEU A 47 11.96 -4.63 18.13
CA LEU A 47 12.90 -4.79 19.24
C LEU A 47 14.33 -4.98 18.73
N HIS A 48 14.50 -5.74 17.65
CA HIS A 48 15.78 -5.92 16.99
C HIS A 48 16.33 -4.60 16.45
N LEU A 49 15.53 -3.87 15.66
CA LEU A 49 15.91 -2.55 15.12
C LEU A 49 16.20 -1.54 16.23
N SER A 50 15.44 -1.58 17.32
CA SER A 50 15.61 -0.70 18.49
C SER A 50 16.97 -0.94 19.15
N ALA A 51 17.29 -2.21 19.41
CA ALA A 51 18.56 -2.58 20.00
C ALA A 51 19.75 -2.22 19.10
N GLU A 52 19.64 -2.45 17.79
CA GLU A 52 20.66 -2.05 16.81
C GLU A 52 20.87 -0.53 16.80
N SER A 53 19.79 0.25 16.77
CA SER A 53 19.84 1.72 16.73
C SER A 53 20.44 2.32 18.01
N LEU A 54 20.31 1.63 19.14
CA LEU A 54 20.90 2.00 20.43
C LEU A 54 22.30 1.40 20.65
N GLY A 55 22.83 0.61 19.70
CA GLY A 55 24.14 -0.02 19.82
C GLY A 55 24.21 -1.15 20.86
N ALA A 56 23.07 -1.75 21.23
CA ALA A 56 23.00 -2.84 22.19
C ALA A 56 23.53 -4.16 21.60
N ASN A 57 24.28 -4.93 22.39
CA ASN A 57 24.81 -6.23 21.96
C ASN A 57 23.73 -7.33 22.04
N LEU A 58 23.43 -7.97 20.89
CA LEU A 58 22.34 -8.92 20.67
C LEU A 58 22.77 -10.40 20.56
N THR A 59 23.79 -10.83 21.29
CA THR A 59 24.23 -12.24 21.25
C THR A 59 23.31 -13.16 22.06
N ASN A 60 22.75 -14.20 21.40
CA ASN A 60 21.91 -15.27 21.98
C ASN A 60 20.81 -14.77 22.93
N ILE A 61 20.00 -13.84 22.43
CA ILE A 61 18.96 -13.16 23.20
C ILE A 61 17.60 -13.84 23.01
N SER A 62 16.87 -14.04 24.12
CA SER A 62 15.47 -14.44 24.08
C SER A 62 14.56 -13.24 23.81
N PHE A 63 13.32 -13.46 23.37
CA PHE A 63 12.37 -12.39 23.07
C PHE A 63 12.23 -11.35 24.21
N LEU A 64 12.05 -11.81 25.46
CA LEU A 64 12.00 -10.89 26.61
C LEU A 64 13.35 -10.29 27.00
N GLY A 65 14.46 -10.90 26.55
CA GLY A 65 15.79 -10.36 26.76
C GLY A 65 16.00 -9.01 26.08
N TYR A 66 15.31 -8.74 24.95
CA TYR A 66 15.40 -7.46 24.25
C TYR A 66 15.05 -6.28 25.15
N PHE A 67 13.95 -6.38 25.92
CA PHE A 67 13.54 -5.35 26.87
C PHE A 67 14.66 -5.02 27.87
N THR A 68 15.31 -6.03 28.44
CA THR A 68 16.39 -5.82 29.41
C THR A 68 17.59 -5.12 28.79
N LYS A 69 17.95 -5.49 27.55
CA LYS A 69 19.09 -4.89 26.84
C LYS A 69 18.80 -3.46 26.41
N ILE A 70 17.63 -3.20 25.84
CA ILE A 70 17.21 -1.88 25.38
C ILE A 70 17.05 -0.91 26.56
N ASN A 71 16.37 -1.32 27.64
CA ASN A 71 16.18 -0.47 28.82
C ASN A 71 17.51 -0.03 29.45
N LYS A 72 18.54 -0.87 29.38
CA LYS A 72 19.89 -0.54 29.87
C LYS A 72 20.49 0.63 29.09
N GLU A 73 20.29 0.67 27.77
CA GLU A 73 20.81 1.74 26.91
C GLU A 73 19.97 3.02 26.96
N LEU A 74 18.66 2.92 27.27
CA LEU A 74 17.73 4.05 27.37
C LEU A 74 17.89 4.92 28.65
N LYS A 75 18.84 4.60 29.55
CA LYS A 75 19.30 5.43 30.68
C LYS A 75 18.20 6.24 31.41
N GLY A 76 17.15 5.56 31.88
CA GLY A 76 16.13 6.14 32.76
C GLY A 76 14.70 6.13 32.20
N ILE A 77 14.52 5.76 30.93
CA ILE A 77 13.22 5.46 30.32
C ILE A 77 13.19 3.96 30.00
N GLU A 78 12.08 3.29 30.30
CA GLU A 78 11.91 1.87 30.02
C GLU A 78 10.88 1.66 28.92
N LEU A 79 11.10 0.62 28.10
CA LEU A 79 10.08 0.14 27.19
C LEU A 79 8.84 -0.34 27.95
N SER A 80 7.68 0.03 27.44
CA SER A 80 6.38 -0.33 28.00
C SER A 80 5.86 -1.66 27.43
N GLN A 81 4.65 -2.07 27.87
CA GLN A 81 3.93 -3.26 27.35
C GLN A 81 4.66 -4.62 27.47
N LYS A 82 5.76 -4.73 28.23
CA LYS A 82 6.52 -5.99 28.42
C LYS A 82 5.65 -7.19 28.82
N THR A 83 4.72 -7.01 29.74
CA THR A 83 3.80 -8.08 30.19
C THR A 83 2.84 -8.50 29.09
N SER A 84 2.32 -7.56 28.30
CA SER A 84 1.47 -7.86 27.14
C SER A 84 2.24 -8.63 26.07
N MET A 85 3.48 -8.25 25.82
CA MET A 85 4.35 -8.92 24.85
C MET A 85 4.80 -10.32 25.33
N ASP A 86 4.96 -10.54 26.64
CA ASP A 86 5.14 -11.90 27.19
C ASP A 86 3.91 -12.79 26.93
N LYS A 87 2.70 -12.27 27.14
CA LYS A 87 1.47 -13.02 26.81
C LYS A 87 1.41 -13.36 25.31
N LEU A 88 1.74 -12.42 24.44
CA LEU A 88 1.81 -12.65 22.98
C LEU A 88 2.82 -13.75 22.63
N ASN A 89 4.02 -13.70 23.20
CA ASN A 89 5.04 -14.73 23.02
C ASN A 89 4.55 -16.11 23.49
N ARG A 90 3.88 -16.21 24.65
CA ARG A 90 3.32 -17.48 25.14
C ARG A 90 2.20 -18.02 24.23
N ALA A 91 1.32 -17.15 23.74
CA ALA A 91 0.29 -17.54 22.79
C ALA A 91 0.89 -18.05 21.48
N ARG A 92 1.89 -17.34 20.94
CA ARG A 92 2.67 -17.74 19.76
C ARG A 92 3.36 -19.09 19.95
N VAL A 93 3.99 -19.32 21.10
CA VAL A 93 4.62 -20.61 21.44
C VAL A 93 3.58 -21.73 21.53
N SER A 94 2.43 -21.47 22.14
CA SER A 94 1.35 -22.46 22.29
C SER A 94 0.74 -22.84 20.95
N LEU A 95 0.52 -21.87 20.07
CA LEU A 95 0.05 -22.10 18.70
C LEU A 95 1.09 -22.91 17.90
N LYS A 96 2.35 -22.46 17.86
CA LYS A 96 3.40 -23.04 17.00
C LYS A 96 3.91 -24.40 17.46
N HIS A 97 4.09 -24.60 18.77
CA HIS A 97 4.77 -25.79 19.30
C HIS A 97 3.83 -26.78 19.98
N LYS A 98 2.65 -26.34 20.42
CA LYS A 98 1.68 -27.19 21.11
C LYS A 98 0.40 -27.42 20.30
N GLY A 99 0.23 -26.73 19.17
CA GLY A 99 -1.00 -26.81 18.36
C GLY A 99 -2.25 -26.31 19.08
N LEU A 100 -2.08 -25.46 20.11
CA LEU A 100 -3.19 -24.92 20.88
C LEU A 100 -3.71 -23.63 20.23
N TYR A 101 -4.99 -23.61 19.88
CA TYR A 101 -5.61 -22.47 19.24
C TYR A 101 -5.95 -21.36 20.26
N PRO A 102 -5.71 -20.08 19.90
CA PRO A 102 -6.10 -18.94 20.73
C PRO A 102 -7.63 -18.77 20.76
N ASN A 103 -8.15 -18.20 21.84
CA ASN A 103 -9.55 -17.74 21.87
C ASN A 103 -9.67 -16.46 21.00
N PRO A 104 -10.77 -16.26 20.25
CA PRO A 104 -11.10 -14.96 19.63
C PRO A 104 -10.76 -13.72 20.48
N ASP A 105 -11.08 -13.73 21.78
CA ASP A 105 -10.77 -12.60 22.67
C ASP A 105 -9.27 -12.32 22.80
N ASP A 106 -8.42 -13.36 22.72
CA ASP A 106 -6.97 -13.22 22.77
C ASP A 106 -6.46 -12.50 21.51
N ILE A 107 -7.05 -12.78 20.34
CA ILE A 107 -6.66 -12.16 19.07
C ILE A 107 -6.95 -10.66 19.10
N ASP A 108 -8.14 -10.28 19.56
CA ASP A 108 -8.51 -8.88 19.73
C ASP A 108 -7.62 -8.18 20.76
N TYR A 109 -7.31 -8.85 21.88
CA TYR A 109 -6.34 -8.36 22.86
C TYR A 109 -4.95 -8.12 22.26
N PHE A 110 -4.43 -9.05 21.46
CA PHE A 110 -3.12 -8.91 20.83
C PHE A 110 -3.10 -7.82 19.78
N ARG A 111 -4.17 -7.66 19.01
CA ARG A 111 -4.30 -6.52 18.08
C ARG A 111 -4.15 -5.18 18.80
N VAL A 112 -4.87 -4.98 19.90
CA VAL A 112 -4.84 -3.73 20.68
C VAL A 112 -3.51 -3.55 21.39
N SER A 113 -3.00 -4.59 22.06
CA SER A 113 -1.76 -4.48 22.83
C SER A 113 -0.50 -4.33 21.97
N THR A 114 -0.48 -4.91 20.77
CA THR A 114 0.60 -4.69 19.81
C THR A 114 0.54 -3.27 19.21
N GLN A 115 -0.65 -2.73 18.94
CA GLN A 115 -0.79 -1.31 18.56
C GLN A 115 -0.22 -0.40 19.65
N ALA A 116 -0.65 -0.57 20.90
CA ALA A 116 -0.19 0.20 22.04
C ALA A 116 1.34 0.07 22.25
N PHE A 117 1.90 -1.12 22.04
CA PHE A 117 3.35 -1.32 22.08
C PHE A 117 4.07 -0.42 21.07
N PHE A 118 3.60 -0.34 19.82
CA PHE A 118 4.25 0.51 18.83
C PHE A 118 4.06 2.00 19.11
N GLU A 119 2.85 2.41 19.48
CA GLU A 119 2.53 3.82 19.79
C GLU A 119 3.34 4.34 20.98
N GLU A 120 3.48 3.54 22.04
CA GLU A 120 4.21 3.96 23.24
C GLU A 120 5.74 3.91 23.05
N ASN A 121 6.26 2.93 22.30
CA ASN A 121 7.70 2.68 22.25
C ASN A 121 8.42 3.28 21.04
N CYS A 122 7.73 3.56 19.93
CA CYS A 122 8.35 4.20 18.76
C CYS A 122 8.90 5.60 19.10
N PRO A 123 8.15 6.48 19.79
CA PRO A 123 8.67 7.79 20.20
C PRO A 123 9.84 7.66 21.18
N ILE A 124 9.81 6.69 22.09
CA ILE A 124 10.88 6.46 23.07
C ILE A 124 12.22 6.13 22.39
N VAL A 125 12.19 5.23 21.39
CA VAL A 125 13.42 4.73 20.77
C VAL A 125 13.88 5.61 19.61
N PHE A 126 12.94 6.05 18.76
CA PHE A 126 13.25 6.70 17.49
C PHE A 126 12.90 8.19 17.48
N GLY A 127 12.16 8.70 18.47
CA GLY A 127 11.75 10.10 18.52
C GLY A 127 10.71 10.49 17.48
N ILE A 128 9.99 9.51 16.89
CA ILE A 128 8.90 9.72 15.95
C ILE A 128 7.68 8.89 16.35
N GLU A 129 6.50 9.39 16.05
CA GLU A 129 5.25 8.68 16.30
C GLU A 129 5.10 7.51 15.32
N PHE A 130 4.59 6.37 15.81
CA PHE A 130 4.36 5.21 14.94
C PHE A 130 3.35 5.53 13.81
N ALA A 131 2.38 6.39 14.12
CA ALA A 131 1.40 6.88 13.15
C ALA A 131 2.03 7.71 12.02
N GLU A 132 3.14 8.42 12.28
CA GLU A 132 3.84 9.28 11.32
C GLU A 132 4.76 8.52 10.35
N ILE A 133 5.10 7.26 10.65
CA ILE A 133 5.93 6.45 9.75
C ILE A 133 5.20 6.27 8.41
N SER A 134 5.73 6.87 7.35
CA SER A 134 5.16 6.78 6.02
C SER A 134 5.47 5.42 5.37
N LEU A 135 4.43 4.71 4.95
CA LEU A 135 4.54 3.49 4.15
C LEU A 135 4.96 3.77 2.70
N LEU A 136 4.93 5.03 2.26
CA LEU A 136 5.37 5.45 0.93
C LEU A 136 6.84 5.13 0.69
N ASN A 137 7.65 5.03 1.75
CA ASN A 137 9.06 4.63 1.69
C ASN A 137 9.30 3.19 1.19
N LEU A 138 8.23 2.38 1.07
CA LEU A 138 8.28 1.02 0.52
C LEU A 138 7.99 0.98 -1.00
N ILE A 139 7.52 2.09 -1.58
CA ILE A 139 7.24 2.19 -3.01
C ILE A 139 8.56 2.45 -3.75
N GLN A 140 8.83 1.65 -4.77
CA GLN A 140 10.04 1.78 -5.61
C GLN A 140 9.86 2.82 -6.73
N ASP A 141 8.65 2.99 -7.26
CA ASP A 141 8.35 4.01 -8.26
C ASP A 141 8.36 5.41 -7.60
N GLU A 142 9.45 6.14 -7.83
CA GLU A 142 9.70 7.47 -7.28
C GLU A 142 8.65 8.51 -7.70
N GLU A 143 8.07 8.39 -8.90
CA GLU A 143 7.03 9.30 -9.35
C GLU A 143 5.73 9.07 -8.57
N VAL A 144 5.31 7.81 -8.46
CA VAL A 144 4.13 7.42 -7.69
C VAL A 144 4.30 7.79 -6.22
N ARG A 145 5.48 7.57 -5.65
CA ARG A 145 5.82 7.92 -4.27
C ARG A 145 5.63 9.41 -4.02
N LYS A 146 6.20 10.26 -4.88
CA LYS A 146 6.10 11.72 -4.77
C LYS A 146 4.66 12.22 -4.90
N ASP A 147 3.86 11.66 -5.79
CA ASP A 147 2.46 12.04 -5.94
C ASP A 147 1.62 11.66 -4.73
N LEU A 148 1.90 10.51 -4.10
CA LEU A 148 1.27 10.14 -2.84
C LEU A 148 1.74 10.99 -1.66
N GLU A 149 3.01 11.41 -1.62
CA GLU A 149 3.50 12.38 -0.62
C GLU A 149 2.76 13.72 -0.76
N ASN A 150 2.57 14.19 -1.99
CA ASN A 150 1.77 15.39 -2.27
C ASN A 150 0.30 15.23 -1.86
N ALA A 151 -0.26 14.02 -1.98
CA ALA A 151 -1.63 13.74 -1.54
C ALA A 151 -1.74 13.68 -0.01
N GLN A 152 -0.74 13.11 0.66
CA GLN A 152 -0.65 13.06 2.12
C GLN A 152 -0.57 14.47 2.71
N ASN A 153 0.19 15.38 2.09
CA ASN A 153 0.23 16.78 2.48
C ASN A 153 -1.15 17.46 2.40
N GLU A 154 -1.93 17.24 1.33
CA GLU A 154 -3.31 17.78 1.24
C GLU A 154 -4.21 17.19 2.33
N PHE A 155 -4.07 15.90 2.60
CA PHE A 155 -4.83 15.20 3.64
C PHE A 155 -4.57 15.77 5.04
N GLU A 156 -3.30 16.04 5.38
CA GLU A 156 -2.91 16.63 6.65
C GLU A 156 -3.40 18.07 6.82
N ASN A 157 -3.55 18.80 5.72
CA ASN A 157 -4.14 20.14 5.70
C ASN A 157 -5.68 20.14 5.68
N GLY A 158 -6.33 18.95 5.71
CA GLY A 158 -7.78 18.82 5.69
C GLY A 158 -8.42 18.97 4.31
N HIS A 159 -7.62 19.06 3.24
CA HIS A 159 -8.07 19.13 1.85
C HIS A 159 -8.36 17.73 1.28
N PHE A 160 -9.41 17.09 1.80
CA PHE A 160 -9.69 15.68 1.50
C PHE A 160 -9.98 15.42 0.02
N LYS A 161 -10.68 16.32 -0.66
CA LYS A 161 -11.01 16.16 -2.08
C LYS A 161 -9.77 16.26 -2.96
N GLU A 162 -8.93 17.25 -2.72
CA GLU A 162 -7.67 17.47 -3.41
C GLU A 162 -6.71 16.30 -3.18
N SER A 163 -6.71 15.75 -1.96
CA SER A 163 -5.98 14.52 -1.65
C SER A 163 -6.47 13.34 -2.50
N LEU A 164 -7.79 13.10 -2.57
CA LEU A 164 -8.39 12.03 -3.38
C LEU A 164 -8.10 12.18 -4.88
N GLU A 165 -8.06 13.41 -5.39
CA GLU A 165 -7.67 13.70 -6.77
C GLU A 165 -6.22 13.31 -7.04
N LYS A 166 -5.29 13.70 -6.15
CA LYS A 166 -3.88 13.32 -6.28
C LYS A 166 -3.65 11.81 -6.13
N ILE A 167 -4.37 11.15 -5.22
CA ILE A 167 -4.31 9.69 -5.05
C ILE A 167 -4.77 8.99 -6.34
N ALA A 168 -5.83 9.48 -6.99
CA ALA A 168 -6.31 8.92 -8.24
C ALA A 168 -5.28 9.07 -9.37
N ILE A 169 -4.60 10.22 -9.45
CA ILE A 169 -3.50 10.44 -10.39
C ILE A 169 -2.34 9.47 -10.09
N ALA A 170 -1.92 9.34 -8.83
CA ALA A 170 -0.85 8.43 -8.44
C ALA A 170 -1.17 6.97 -8.82
N PHE A 171 -2.41 6.52 -8.58
CA PHE A 171 -2.85 5.19 -9.00
C PHE A 171 -2.81 5.03 -10.53
N HIS A 172 -3.26 6.04 -11.28
CA HIS A 172 -3.21 6.01 -12.74
C HIS A 172 -1.77 5.89 -13.26
N ILE A 173 -0.85 6.70 -12.71
CA ILE A 173 0.57 6.68 -13.08
C ILE A 173 1.20 5.33 -12.72
N LEU A 174 0.88 4.76 -11.56
CA LEU A 174 1.35 3.44 -11.16
C LEU A 174 1.02 2.38 -12.21
N LEU A 175 -0.24 2.32 -12.66
CA LEU A 175 -0.65 1.36 -13.68
C LEU A 175 0.01 1.65 -15.04
N GLU A 176 0.15 2.93 -15.40
CA GLU A 176 0.73 3.34 -16.67
C GLU A 176 2.24 3.03 -16.74
N ASN A 177 2.99 3.31 -15.67
CA ASN A 177 4.42 3.03 -15.57
C ASN A 177 4.68 1.52 -15.60
N TYR A 178 3.90 0.75 -14.83
CA TYR A 178 3.99 -0.71 -14.88
C TYR A 178 3.72 -1.24 -16.29
N GLU A 179 2.69 -0.74 -16.98
CA GLU A 179 2.38 -1.14 -18.35
C GLU A 179 3.50 -0.78 -19.34
N LYS A 180 4.04 0.44 -19.24
CA LYS A 180 5.11 0.97 -20.11
C LYS A 180 6.39 0.12 -20.00
N ASN A 181 6.73 -0.33 -18.80
CA ASN A 181 7.92 -1.14 -18.54
C ASN A 181 7.79 -2.58 -19.07
N LYS A 182 6.59 -2.99 -19.53
CA LYS A 182 6.29 -4.35 -20.03
C LYS A 182 5.98 -4.36 -21.54
N LYS A 183 6.36 -3.31 -22.27
CA LYS A 183 6.10 -3.20 -23.71
C LYS A 183 7.07 -4.04 -24.53
N VAL A 184 6.51 -4.86 -25.42
CA VAL A 184 7.22 -5.57 -26.50
C VAL A 184 6.62 -5.09 -27.83
N TYR A 185 7.45 -4.56 -28.74
CA TYR A 185 6.99 -3.94 -30.00
C TYR A 185 5.88 -2.89 -29.79
N GLU A 186 6.05 -2.01 -28.80
CA GLU A 186 5.08 -0.95 -28.41
C GLU A 186 3.75 -1.42 -27.82
N LEU A 187 3.52 -2.74 -27.75
CA LEU A 187 2.34 -3.35 -27.15
C LEU A 187 2.67 -3.92 -25.78
N SER A 188 1.84 -3.59 -24.80
CA SER A 188 1.89 -4.24 -23.48
C SER A 188 0.84 -5.35 -23.44
N PRO A 189 1.11 -6.53 -22.86
CA PRO A 189 0.09 -7.56 -22.64
C PRO A 189 -1.03 -7.07 -21.72
N PHE A 190 -0.79 -6.01 -20.94
CA PHE A 190 -1.79 -5.36 -20.10
C PHE A 190 -2.60 -4.29 -20.85
N ARG A 191 -2.27 -4.01 -22.12
CA ARG A 191 -3.08 -3.20 -23.02
C ARG A 191 -4.15 -4.08 -23.65
N ILE A 192 -5.29 -4.18 -22.99
CA ILE A 192 -6.41 -4.98 -23.49
C ILE A 192 -7.11 -4.20 -24.60
N GLY A 193 -6.92 -4.60 -25.85
CA GLY A 193 -7.54 -3.97 -27.02
C GLY A 193 -6.99 -2.59 -27.39
N VAL A 194 -7.66 -1.90 -28.31
CA VAL A 194 -7.31 -0.54 -28.74
C VAL A 194 -7.82 0.51 -27.75
N ASP A 195 -7.18 1.68 -27.75
CA ASP A 195 -7.66 2.83 -27.00
C ASP A 195 -8.88 3.42 -27.72
N LEU A 196 -10.07 2.96 -27.31
CA LEU A 196 -11.32 3.34 -27.97
C LEU A 196 -11.68 4.82 -27.81
N ASP A 197 -11.18 5.51 -26.76
CA ASP A 197 -11.39 6.96 -26.63
C ASP A 197 -10.56 7.71 -27.67
N ARG A 198 -9.34 7.25 -27.94
CA ARG A 198 -8.50 7.80 -29.02
C ARG A 198 -9.13 7.56 -30.39
N GLU A 199 -9.56 6.33 -30.67
CA GLU A 199 -10.18 6.00 -31.96
C GLU A 199 -11.47 6.80 -32.20
N MET A 200 -12.33 6.98 -31.18
CA MET A 200 -13.51 7.86 -31.28
C MET A 200 -13.15 9.32 -31.58
N ARG A 201 -12.11 9.86 -30.92
CA ARG A 201 -11.66 11.25 -31.18
C ARG A 201 -11.15 11.40 -32.62
N LEU A 202 -10.45 10.40 -33.14
CA LEU A 202 -9.99 10.37 -34.53
C LEU A 202 -11.17 10.29 -35.51
N GLU A 203 -12.12 9.38 -35.30
CA GLU A 203 -13.31 9.25 -36.14
C GLU A 203 -14.16 10.53 -36.16
N SER A 204 -14.45 11.10 -34.99
CA SER A 204 -15.23 12.34 -34.88
C SER A 204 -14.54 13.55 -35.53
N SER A 205 -13.20 13.62 -35.46
CA SER A 205 -12.43 14.65 -36.14
C SER A 205 -12.37 14.49 -37.67
N THR A 206 -12.57 13.27 -38.18
CA THR A 206 -12.43 12.93 -39.61
C THR A 206 -13.78 12.94 -40.35
N TYR A 207 -14.85 12.46 -39.72
CA TYR A 207 -16.14 12.22 -40.37
C TYR A 207 -17.30 13.10 -39.89
N GLY A 208 -17.05 14.03 -38.97
CA GLY A 208 -18.08 14.88 -38.36
C GLY A 208 -18.95 14.12 -37.33
N TYR A 209 -19.62 14.88 -36.46
CA TYR A 209 -20.43 14.32 -35.37
C TYR A 209 -21.68 13.62 -35.93
N THR A 210 -21.67 12.29 -35.97
CA THR A 210 -22.90 11.50 -36.16
C THR A 210 -23.45 11.13 -34.77
N ASP A 211 -24.71 11.42 -34.48
CA ASP A 211 -25.36 11.10 -33.19
C ASP A 211 -25.58 9.59 -33.08
N ASN A 212 -24.49 8.87 -32.75
CA ASN A 212 -24.46 7.41 -32.72
C ASN A 212 -24.41 6.91 -31.27
N ARG A 213 -25.39 7.32 -30.46
CA ARG A 213 -25.49 6.95 -29.03
C ARG A 213 -25.31 5.45 -28.75
N PRO A 214 -25.84 4.51 -29.56
CA PRO A 214 -25.60 3.09 -29.35
C PRO A 214 -24.12 2.69 -29.43
N SER A 215 -23.34 3.26 -30.36
CA SER A 215 -21.91 2.97 -30.44
C SER A 215 -21.15 3.56 -29.27
N TYR A 216 -21.54 4.75 -28.79
CA TYR A 216 -20.99 5.35 -27.57
C TYR A 216 -21.17 4.44 -26.35
N TYR A 217 -22.38 3.91 -26.11
CA TYR A 217 -22.64 3.00 -25.00
C TYR A 217 -21.88 1.68 -25.12
N LEU A 218 -21.77 1.14 -26.35
CA LEU A 218 -20.98 -0.07 -26.61
C LEU A 218 -19.50 0.17 -26.28
N ILE A 219 -18.93 1.28 -26.75
CA ILE A 219 -17.55 1.66 -26.50
C ILE A 219 -17.29 1.84 -25.01
N LYS A 220 -18.15 2.58 -24.30
CA LYS A 220 -18.03 2.76 -22.84
C LYS A 220 -18.16 1.43 -22.09
N THR A 221 -18.94 0.49 -22.59
CA THR A 221 -19.05 -0.86 -22.02
C THR A 221 -17.76 -1.65 -22.20
N VAL A 222 -17.21 -1.65 -23.42
CA VAL A 222 -15.94 -2.34 -23.71
C VAL A 222 -14.79 -1.73 -22.89
N GLN A 223 -14.74 -0.40 -22.75
CA GLN A 223 -13.76 0.28 -21.90
C GLN A 223 -13.83 -0.16 -20.44
N LYS A 224 -15.04 -0.24 -19.87
CA LYS A 224 -15.22 -0.75 -18.51
C LYS A 224 -14.76 -2.20 -18.39
N ILE A 225 -15.04 -3.04 -19.39
CA ILE A 225 -14.56 -4.43 -19.40
C ILE A 225 -13.03 -4.47 -19.46
N GLN A 226 -12.39 -3.65 -20.31
CA GLN A 226 -10.93 -3.54 -20.41
C GLN A 226 -10.32 -3.10 -19.07
N GLU A 227 -10.91 -2.10 -18.40
CA GLU A 227 -10.49 -1.62 -17.09
C GLU A 227 -10.59 -2.73 -16.03
N VAL A 228 -11.75 -3.38 -15.91
CA VAL A 228 -11.99 -4.48 -14.95
C VAL A 228 -11.01 -5.63 -15.18
N LEU A 229 -10.85 -6.06 -16.44
CA LEU A 229 -9.90 -7.13 -16.79
C LEU A 229 -8.47 -6.73 -16.46
N LYS A 230 -8.06 -5.48 -16.71
CA LYS A 230 -6.72 -4.99 -16.35
C LYS A 230 -6.49 -5.11 -14.84
N ILE A 231 -7.43 -4.63 -14.01
CA ILE A 231 -7.32 -4.71 -12.55
C ILE A 231 -7.18 -6.17 -12.08
N ILE A 232 -7.97 -7.08 -12.65
CA ILE A 232 -7.92 -8.51 -12.33
C ILE A 232 -6.58 -9.13 -12.76
N LEU A 233 -6.10 -8.84 -13.99
CA LEU A 233 -4.83 -9.38 -14.50
C LEU A 233 -3.61 -8.89 -13.72
N LEU A 234 -3.68 -7.66 -13.20
CA LEU A 234 -2.67 -7.09 -12.30
C LEU A 234 -2.78 -7.62 -10.86
N ASN A 235 -3.71 -8.54 -10.61
CA ASN A 235 -3.96 -9.16 -9.31
C ASN A 235 -4.24 -8.14 -8.19
N ILE A 236 -4.88 -7.03 -8.56
CA ILE A 236 -5.38 -6.01 -7.63
C ILE A 236 -6.77 -6.46 -7.19
N ASP A 237 -7.05 -6.41 -5.88
CA ASP A 237 -8.36 -6.81 -5.35
C ASP A 237 -9.47 -5.93 -5.94
N TYR A 238 -10.31 -6.54 -6.78
CA TYR A 238 -11.37 -5.84 -7.49
C TYR A 238 -12.43 -5.24 -6.55
N ARG A 239 -12.71 -5.86 -5.40
CA ARG A 239 -13.68 -5.34 -4.43
C ARG A 239 -13.14 -4.10 -3.75
N LYS A 240 -11.85 -4.11 -3.38
CA LYS A 240 -11.17 -2.92 -2.86
C LYS A 240 -11.11 -1.81 -3.91
N TYR A 241 -10.75 -2.16 -5.14
CA TYR A 241 -10.74 -1.25 -6.26
C TYR A 241 -12.12 -0.60 -6.50
N LEU A 242 -13.23 -1.35 -6.41
CA LEU A 242 -14.57 -0.76 -6.52
C LEU A 242 -14.82 0.31 -5.47
N LYS A 243 -14.47 0.06 -4.20
CA LYS A 243 -14.58 1.07 -3.15
C LYS A 243 -13.70 2.28 -3.46
N PHE A 244 -12.45 2.06 -3.90
CA PHE A 244 -11.56 3.13 -4.34
C PHE A 244 -12.18 3.99 -5.45
N ARG A 245 -12.80 3.38 -6.47
CA ARG A 245 -13.46 4.09 -7.58
C ARG A 245 -14.74 4.83 -7.20
N LEU A 246 -15.36 4.47 -6.08
CA LEU A 246 -16.50 5.21 -5.54
C LEU A 246 -16.06 6.47 -4.78
N LEU A 247 -14.84 6.46 -4.24
CA LEU A 247 -14.28 7.55 -3.42
C LEU A 247 -13.38 8.52 -4.21
N THR A 248 -12.95 8.15 -5.42
CA THR A 248 -12.02 8.93 -6.24
C THR A 248 -12.68 9.48 -7.51
N PRO A 249 -12.08 10.50 -8.16
CA PRO A 249 -12.60 11.03 -9.42
C PRO A 249 -12.78 9.95 -10.50
N ASP A 250 -13.80 10.11 -11.32
CA ASP A 250 -14.20 9.11 -12.31
C ASP A 250 -13.21 8.99 -13.46
N ASN A 251 -12.48 10.05 -13.81
CA ASN A 251 -11.47 9.96 -14.87
C ASN A 251 -10.21 10.73 -14.50
N VAL A 252 -9.07 10.18 -14.90
CA VAL A 252 -7.78 10.87 -14.96
C VAL A 252 -7.47 11.08 -16.43
N ILE A 253 -7.32 12.34 -16.84
CA ILE A 253 -7.12 12.74 -18.24
C ILE A 253 -5.81 13.49 -18.39
N TYR A 254 -5.14 13.29 -19.53
CA TYR A 254 -4.03 14.14 -19.93
C TYR A 254 -4.52 15.58 -20.15
N ALA A 255 -3.82 16.54 -19.56
CA ALA A 255 -4.13 17.96 -19.68
C ALA A 255 -2.93 18.73 -20.27
N LYS A 256 -3.18 19.86 -20.93
CA LYS A 256 -2.12 20.69 -21.50
C LYS A 256 -1.63 21.67 -20.42
N GLY A 257 -0.37 21.60 -20.02
CA GLY A 257 0.23 22.47 -18.98
C GLY A 257 0.33 21.83 -17.59
N VAL A 258 -0.38 20.73 -17.35
CA VAL A 258 -0.26 19.84 -16.17
C VAL A 258 -0.28 18.40 -16.68
N LYS A 259 0.56 17.50 -16.13
CA LYS A 259 0.71 16.12 -16.68
C LYS A 259 -0.63 15.38 -16.75
N PHE A 260 -1.42 15.47 -15.68
CA PHE A 260 -2.77 14.90 -15.59
C PHE A 260 -3.73 15.86 -14.87
N SER A 261 -5.03 15.72 -15.16
CA SER A 261 -6.15 16.37 -14.47
C SER A 261 -7.21 15.33 -14.15
N THR A 262 -8.02 15.58 -13.12
CA THR A 262 -9.13 14.71 -12.73
C THR A 262 -10.47 15.29 -13.17
N MET A 263 -11.47 14.43 -13.32
CA MET A 263 -12.85 14.83 -13.56
C MET A 263 -13.80 14.01 -12.68
N TRP A 264 -14.59 14.72 -11.88
CA TRP A 264 -15.69 14.15 -11.11
C TRP A 264 -16.98 14.16 -11.93
N LEU A 265 -17.77 13.10 -11.84
CA LEU A 265 -19.15 13.12 -12.28
C LEU A 265 -19.96 14.07 -11.41
N SER A 266 -20.92 14.76 -12.05
CA SER A 266 -21.80 15.73 -11.39
C SER A 266 -22.44 15.13 -10.13
N GLY A 267 -22.24 15.80 -8.99
CA GLY A 267 -22.80 15.41 -7.70
C GLY A 267 -21.84 14.59 -6.83
N ARG A 268 -20.85 13.90 -7.42
CA ARG A 268 -19.78 13.24 -6.64
C ARG A 268 -18.75 14.22 -6.10
N ASP A 269 -18.55 15.32 -6.82
CA ASP A 269 -17.67 16.43 -6.44
C ASP A 269 -18.12 17.16 -5.17
N LYS A 270 -19.35 16.89 -4.70
CA LYS A 270 -20.01 17.44 -3.51
C LYS A 270 -20.19 16.43 -2.38
N MET A 271 -19.63 15.23 -2.51
CA MET A 271 -19.65 14.25 -1.42
C MET A 271 -18.84 14.78 -0.23
N ASP A 272 -19.34 14.49 0.97
CA ASP A 272 -18.64 14.77 2.22
C ASP A 272 -17.67 13.61 2.49
N PHE A 273 -16.40 13.81 2.12
CA PHE A 273 -15.36 12.80 2.30
C PHE A 273 -14.86 12.82 3.73
N LYS A 274 -14.67 11.63 4.31
CA LYS A 274 -14.15 11.51 5.67
C LYS A 274 -12.67 11.20 5.67
N ARG A 275 -12.04 11.38 6.84
CA ARG A 275 -10.64 11.03 7.06
C ARG A 275 -10.37 9.57 6.69
N GLU A 276 -11.26 8.67 7.10
CA GLU A 276 -11.13 7.23 6.86
C GLU A 276 -11.22 6.86 5.37
N ASP A 277 -11.90 7.68 4.55
CA ASP A 277 -12.01 7.46 3.11
C ASP A 277 -10.67 7.75 2.41
N VAL A 278 -10.01 8.85 2.79
CA VAL A 278 -8.70 9.22 2.26
C VAL A 278 -7.65 8.21 2.70
N GLU A 279 -7.62 7.86 3.99
CA GLU A 279 -6.70 6.84 4.53
C GLU A 279 -6.88 5.49 3.81
N TYR A 280 -8.13 5.10 3.52
CA TYR A 280 -8.42 3.91 2.74
C TYR A 280 -7.82 4.00 1.33
N CYS A 281 -8.01 5.11 0.63
CA CYS A 281 -7.52 5.30 -0.73
C CYS A 281 -5.99 5.33 -0.82
N ILE A 282 -5.30 5.98 0.13
CA ILE A 282 -3.83 5.96 0.22
C ILE A 282 -3.34 4.52 0.40
N ASN A 283 -3.88 3.81 1.39
CA ASN A 283 -3.48 2.43 1.67
C ASN A 283 -3.75 1.51 0.47
N PHE A 284 -4.85 1.71 -0.26
CA PHE A 284 -5.15 0.94 -1.47
C PHE A 284 -4.09 1.11 -2.57
N VAL A 285 -3.61 2.33 -2.81
CA VAL A 285 -2.56 2.57 -3.84
C VAL A 285 -1.23 2.00 -3.39
N ILE A 286 -0.89 2.10 -2.09
CA ILE A 286 0.32 1.48 -1.52
C ILE A 286 0.28 -0.04 -1.68
N GLU A 287 -0.82 -0.69 -1.28
CA GLU A 287 -1.02 -2.13 -1.46
C GLU A 287 -0.89 -2.53 -2.94
N SER A 288 -1.47 -1.75 -3.84
CA SER A 288 -1.39 -1.99 -5.28
C SER A 288 0.04 -1.85 -5.80
N ALA A 289 0.80 -0.85 -5.35
CA ALA A 289 2.20 -0.65 -5.74
C ALA A 289 3.06 -1.83 -5.26
N LEU A 290 2.92 -2.24 -4.00
CA LEU A 290 3.62 -3.40 -3.45
C LEU A 290 3.25 -4.69 -4.19
N LYS A 291 1.99 -4.84 -4.60
CA LYS A 291 1.53 -6.00 -5.36
C LYS A 291 2.17 -6.08 -6.75
N LEU A 292 2.26 -4.95 -7.45
CA LEU A 292 2.92 -4.88 -8.75
C LEU A 292 4.43 -5.11 -8.65
N GLN A 293 5.05 -4.66 -7.55
CA GLN A 293 6.46 -4.91 -7.25
C GLN A 293 6.77 -6.40 -6.94
N GLU A 294 5.77 -7.22 -6.56
CA GLU A 294 5.97 -8.65 -6.24
C GLU A 294 6.54 -9.44 -7.42
N PHE A 295 6.17 -9.07 -8.64
CA PHE A 295 6.63 -9.72 -9.86
C PHE A 295 6.95 -8.68 -10.94
N ASP A 296 7.92 -7.81 -10.63
CA ASP A 296 8.44 -6.85 -11.60
C ASP A 296 9.63 -7.44 -12.35
N PHE A 297 9.50 -7.57 -13.68
CA PHE A 297 10.55 -8.07 -14.56
C PHE A 297 10.76 -7.13 -15.75
N GLU A 298 12.01 -6.87 -16.10
CA GLU A 298 12.33 -6.12 -17.31
C GLU A 298 12.42 -7.05 -18.51
N ILE A 299 11.86 -6.64 -19.64
CA ILE A 299 12.05 -7.36 -20.90
C ILE A 299 13.26 -6.73 -21.59
N ASP A 300 14.41 -7.41 -21.53
CA ASP A 300 15.63 -6.95 -22.21
C ASP A 300 15.42 -6.98 -23.73
N LYS A 301 15.38 -5.79 -24.32
CA LYS A 301 15.16 -5.58 -25.76
C LYS A 301 16.31 -6.14 -26.62
N LYS A 302 17.47 -6.48 -26.03
CA LYS A 302 18.61 -7.04 -26.77
C LYS A 302 18.33 -8.42 -27.40
N TYR A 303 17.48 -9.24 -26.80
CA TYR A 303 17.27 -10.62 -27.27
C TYR A 303 16.45 -10.73 -28.56
N PHE A 304 15.76 -9.65 -28.97
CA PHE A 304 14.85 -9.67 -30.12
C PHE A 304 15.45 -9.11 -31.41
N LEU A 305 16.61 -8.45 -31.36
CA LEU A 305 17.33 -7.97 -32.55
C LEU A 305 18.12 -9.07 -33.27
N TYR A 306 18.40 -10.20 -32.61
CA TYR A 306 19.15 -11.31 -33.19
C TYR A 306 18.28 -12.37 -33.90
N SER A 307 16.95 -12.26 -33.87
CA SER A 307 16.04 -13.24 -34.48
C SER A 307 15.55 -12.85 -35.89
N PHE A 308 15.92 -11.65 -36.38
CA PHE A 308 15.49 -11.14 -37.69
C PHE A 308 16.63 -10.99 -38.70
N PHE A 309 17.85 -11.40 -38.35
CA PHE A 309 18.99 -11.50 -39.26
C PHE A 309 19.65 -12.87 -39.10
N SER A 310 18.99 -13.91 -39.62
CA SER A 310 19.61 -15.22 -39.91
C SER A 310 18.91 -15.87 -41.08
#